data_AF-A0A914MW33-F1
#
_entry.id   AF-A0A914MW33-F1
#
_cell.length_a   1.000
_cell.length_b   1.000
_cell.length_c   1.000
_cell.angle_alpha   90.00
_cell.angle_beta   90.00
_cell.angle_gamma   90.00
#
_symmetry.space_group_name_H-M   'P 1'
#
loop_
_entity.id
_entity.type
_entity.pdbx_description
1 polymer ?
#
loop_
_entity_poly.entity_id
_entity_poly.type
_entity_poly.pdbx_seq_one_letter_code
_entity_poly.pdbx_strand_id
1 'polypeptide(L)'
;MYWRYLNSHFFYLAFENSVCRHYATEKFWYPFRKLAVPVVLSRAALQGLNIPSDSFIGADDFANAQDLAKYLIEMSRNEKEYLRFFNWTRYYRKESVIEPSERAICKLCELAHSKIKPGTLTIPDIHNYWVKGGQCIKRFAWWKLIANRSKIKEKELNNKNPQISLLLEEDLTQFENFYLSPLNIFCILTQIFCLICFARHMLRYRS
;
A
#
# COMPACT_ATOMS: atom_id res chain seq x y z
N MET A 1 1.10 20.70 4.77
CA MET A 1 1.48 20.70 3.34
C MET A 1 1.17 19.39 2.62
N TYR A 2 1.31 18.20 3.25
CA TYR A 2 0.98 16.88 2.65
C TYR A 2 -0.51 16.70 2.27
N TRP A 3 -1.40 17.38 3.01
CA TRP A 3 -2.85 17.20 2.98
C TRP A 3 -3.56 17.63 1.69
N ARG A 4 -2.98 18.55 0.91
CA ARG A 4 -3.63 19.11 -0.28
C ARG A 4 -3.53 18.16 -1.48
N TYR A 5 -2.61 17.20 -1.44
CA TYR A 5 -2.34 16.28 -2.53
C TYR A 5 -3.29 15.08 -2.52
N LEU A 6 -3.72 14.53 -1.36
CA LEU A 6 -4.59 13.36 -1.37
C LEU A 6 -5.99 13.60 -1.97
N ASN A 7 -6.51 14.81 -1.87
CA ASN A 7 -7.83 15.14 -2.41
C ASN A 7 -7.89 15.08 -3.94
N SER A 8 -6.75 15.02 -4.63
CA SER A 8 -6.66 14.94 -6.09
C SER A 8 -6.21 13.56 -6.60
N HIS A 9 -6.19 12.53 -5.75
CA HIS A 9 -5.73 11.19 -6.12
C HIS A 9 -6.75 10.12 -5.72
N PHE A 10 -7.02 9.19 -6.63
CA PHE A 10 -7.90 8.04 -6.39
C PHE A 10 -7.29 7.04 -5.38
N PHE A 11 -5.97 6.83 -5.46
CA PHE A 11 -5.27 5.78 -4.73
C PHE A 11 -4.13 6.33 -3.86
N TYR A 12 -3.90 5.67 -2.73
CA TYR A 12 -2.79 5.94 -1.81
C TYR A 12 -1.97 4.67 -1.58
N LEU A 13 -0.68 4.70 -1.91
CA LEU A 13 0.22 3.58 -1.66
C LEU A 13 0.53 3.46 -0.16
N ALA A 14 -0.22 2.62 0.54
CA ALA A 14 -0.12 2.35 1.96
C ALA A 14 0.86 1.20 2.25
N PHE A 15 2.11 1.35 1.79
CA PHE A 15 3.10 0.29 1.95
C PHE A 15 3.78 0.35 3.30
N GLU A 16 3.70 -0.76 4.04
CA GLU A 16 4.43 -0.93 5.27
C GLU A 16 5.90 -1.25 5.03
N ASN A 17 6.74 -0.89 6.00
CA ASN A 17 8.17 -1.16 5.97
C ASN A 17 8.48 -2.68 5.96
N SER A 18 7.52 -3.49 6.38
CA SER A 18 7.59 -4.96 6.38
C SER A 18 6.20 -5.55 6.20
N VAL A 19 6.11 -6.70 5.54
CA VAL A 19 4.84 -7.43 5.38
C VAL A 19 4.73 -8.43 6.52
N CYS A 20 3.97 -8.09 7.55
CA CYS A 20 3.78 -8.93 8.74
C CYS A 20 2.30 -9.10 9.03
N ARG A 21 1.93 -10.24 9.62
CA ARG A 21 0.57 -10.52 10.05
C ARG A 21 0.07 -9.41 10.98
N HIS A 22 -1.11 -8.89 10.67
CA HIS A 22 -1.84 -7.85 11.40
C HIS A 22 -1.09 -6.51 11.51
N TYR A 23 -0.02 -6.29 10.73
CA TYR A 23 0.73 -5.04 10.79
C TYR A 23 0.12 -3.99 9.85
N ALA A 24 -0.66 -3.07 10.44
CA ALA A 24 -1.23 -1.90 9.77
C ALA A 24 -1.01 -0.65 10.63
N THR A 25 -0.31 0.33 10.07
CA THR A 25 0.06 1.58 10.76
C THR A 25 -0.75 2.76 10.24
N GLU A 26 -0.33 3.98 10.57
CA GLU A 26 -0.92 5.20 10.03
C GLU A 26 -1.02 5.18 8.50
N LYS A 27 -0.08 4.56 7.79
CA LYS A 27 -0.09 4.50 6.32
C LYS A 27 -1.36 3.87 5.77
N PHE A 28 -1.85 2.81 6.42
CA PHE A 28 -3.08 2.14 6.04
C PHE A 28 -4.33 2.93 6.44
N TRP A 29 -4.36 3.48 7.65
CA TRP A 29 -5.55 4.13 8.20
C TRP A 29 -5.77 5.57 7.71
N TYR A 30 -4.68 6.25 7.34
CA TYR A 30 -4.69 7.63 6.89
C TYR A 30 -5.56 7.90 5.65
N PRO A 31 -5.48 7.14 4.54
CA PRO A 31 -6.29 7.40 3.35
C PRO A 31 -7.81 7.31 3.59
N PHE A 32 -8.27 6.44 4.50
CA PHE A 32 -9.70 6.38 4.87
C PHE A 32 -10.22 7.71 5.43
N ARG A 33 -9.39 8.47 6.16
CA ARG A 33 -9.77 9.80 6.68
C ARG A 33 -10.03 10.81 5.57
N LYS A 34 -9.38 10.62 4.42
CA LYS A 34 -9.43 11.51 3.25
C LYS A 34 -10.23 10.97 2.07
N LEU A 35 -10.93 9.84 2.26
CA LEU A 35 -11.70 9.18 1.19
C LEU A 35 -10.83 8.84 -0.03
N ALA A 36 -9.60 8.41 0.21
CA ALA A 36 -8.74 7.78 -0.80
C ALA A 36 -8.70 6.27 -0.57
N VAL A 37 -8.48 5.48 -1.62
CA VAL A 37 -8.41 4.02 -1.53
C VAL A 37 -6.97 3.59 -1.22
N PRO A 38 -6.70 2.88 -0.11
CA PRO A 38 -5.38 2.35 0.18
C PRO A 38 -5.02 1.19 -0.75
N VAL A 39 -3.78 1.20 -1.24
CA VAL A 39 -3.13 0.09 -1.93
C VAL A 39 -2.02 -0.43 -1.02
N VAL A 40 -2.17 -1.66 -0.53
CA VAL A 40 -1.23 -2.30 0.40
C VAL A 40 -0.35 -3.32 -0.32
N LEU A 41 0.81 -3.65 0.24
CA LEU A 41 1.65 -4.70 -0.33
C LEU A 41 1.01 -6.08 -0.22
N SER A 42 0.34 -6.38 0.90
CA SER A 42 -0.32 -7.67 1.10
C SER A 42 -1.67 -7.53 1.79
N ARG A 43 -2.72 -7.99 1.11
CA ARG A 43 -4.04 -8.23 1.70
C ARG A 43 -4.00 -9.37 2.69
N ALA A 44 -3.24 -10.43 2.39
CA ALA A 44 -3.12 -11.58 3.28
C ALA A 44 -2.61 -11.18 4.67
N ALA A 45 -1.68 -10.23 4.73
CA ALA A 45 -1.16 -9.69 5.99
C ALA A 45 -2.24 -9.02 6.87
N LEU A 46 -3.33 -8.52 6.28
CA LEU A 46 -4.41 -7.81 7.00
C LEU A 46 -5.61 -8.71 7.32
N GLN A 47 -5.55 -10.01 6.97
CA GLN A 47 -6.60 -10.95 7.34
C GLN A 47 -6.78 -11.04 8.86
N GLY A 48 -8.03 -11.10 9.32
CA GLY A 48 -8.35 -11.19 10.74
C GLY A 48 -8.44 -9.84 11.47
N LEU A 49 -8.20 -8.71 10.81
CA LEU A 49 -8.37 -7.36 11.39
C LEU A 49 -9.80 -6.79 11.26
N ASN A 50 -10.77 -7.59 10.80
CA ASN A 50 -12.17 -7.17 10.57
C ASN A 50 -12.32 -5.92 9.69
N ILE A 51 -11.38 -5.73 8.75
CA ILE A 51 -11.43 -4.66 7.76
C ILE A 51 -12.32 -5.11 6.59
N PRO A 52 -13.26 -4.28 6.12
CA PRO A 52 -14.04 -4.60 4.91
C PRO A 52 -13.12 -4.87 3.72
N SER A 53 -13.23 -6.04 3.10
CA SER A 53 -12.29 -6.48 2.07
C SER A 53 -12.36 -5.61 0.80
N ASP A 54 -13.53 -5.03 0.52
CA ASP A 54 -13.76 -4.13 -0.60
C ASP A 54 -13.28 -2.70 -0.34
N SER A 55 -12.69 -2.39 0.81
CA SER A 55 -12.28 -1.03 1.17
C SER A 55 -10.84 -0.67 0.79
N PHE A 56 -10.07 -1.64 0.28
CA PHE A 56 -8.66 -1.46 -0.08
C PHE A 56 -8.21 -2.48 -1.15
N ILE A 57 -7.05 -2.24 -1.74
CA ILE A 57 -6.47 -3.07 -2.81
C ILE A 57 -5.18 -3.72 -2.30
N GLY A 58 -5.05 -5.05 -2.46
CA GLY A 58 -3.81 -5.77 -2.19
C GLY A 58 -2.96 -5.90 -3.45
N ALA A 59 -1.70 -5.50 -3.41
CA ALA A 59 -0.78 -5.73 -4.52
C ALA A 59 -0.51 -7.22 -4.75
N ASP A 60 -0.70 -8.04 -3.72
CA ASP A 60 -0.62 -9.51 -3.77
C ASP A 60 -1.83 -10.19 -4.41
N ASP A 61 -2.90 -9.44 -4.71
CA ASP A 61 -4.03 -9.91 -5.52
C ASP A 61 -3.63 -10.03 -7.02
N PHE A 62 -2.48 -9.46 -7.42
CA PHE A 62 -2.03 -9.38 -8.80
C PHE A 62 -0.75 -10.20 -9.04
N ALA A 63 -0.55 -10.66 -10.28
CA ALA A 63 0.62 -11.45 -10.64
C ALA A 63 1.92 -10.63 -10.64
N ASN A 64 1.83 -9.34 -10.99
CA ASN A 64 2.96 -8.42 -11.06
C ASN A 64 2.50 -6.95 -10.94
N ALA A 65 3.46 -6.03 -10.88
CA ALA A 65 3.21 -4.60 -10.72
C ALA A 65 2.49 -3.97 -11.93
N GLN A 66 2.71 -4.50 -13.14
CA GLN A 66 2.05 -4.02 -14.35
C GLN A 66 0.55 -4.32 -14.35
N ASP A 67 0.16 -5.50 -13.89
CA ASP A 67 -1.26 -5.88 -13.78
C ASP A 67 -1.97 -5.05 -12.70
N LEU A 68 -1.30 -4.79 -11.57
CA LEU A 68 -1.79 -3.84 -10.59
C LEU A 68 -1.96 -2.44 -11.20
N ALA A 69 -0.96 -1.94 -11.94
CA ALA A 69 -1.03 -0.62 -12.57
C ALA A 69 -2.20 -0.51 -13.58
N LYS A 70 -2.40 -1.54 -14.42
CA LYS A 70 -3.53 -1.61 -15.35
C LYS A 70 -4.86 -1.55 -14.60
N TYR A 71 -5.01 -2.36 -13.56
CA TYR A 71 -6.21 -2.36 -12.72
C TYR A 71 -6.51 -0.99 -12.12
N LEU A 72 -5.50 -0.30 -11.57
CA LEU A 72 -5.67 1.05 -11.01
C LEU A 72 -6.09 2.08 -12.08
N ILE A 73 -5.51 2.01 -13.29
CA ILE A 73 -5.87 2.89 -14.41
C ILE A 73 -7.32 2.65 -14.83
N GLU A 74 -7.71 1.39 -15.04
CA GLU A 74 -9.08 1.03 -15.42
C GLU A 74 -10.09 1.47 -14.36
N MET A 75 -9.78 1.23 -13.09
CA MET A 75 -10.62 1.63 -11.96
C MET A 75 -10.78 3.15 -11.87
N SER A 76 -9.72 3.92 -12.13
CA SER A 76 -9.79 5.39 -12.14
C SER A 76 -10.70 5.98 -13.22
N ARG A 77 -11.01 5.19 -14.28
CA ARG A 77 -11.90 5.59 -15.37
C ARG A 77 -13.35 5.17 -15.14
N ASN A 78 -13.60 4.27 -14.19
CA ASN A 78 -14.92 3.75 -13.87
C ASN A 78 -15.36 4.24 -12.48
N GLU A 79 -16.02 5.39 -12.44
CA GLU A 79 -16.48 6.01 -11.20
C GLU A 79 -17.37 5.07 -10.36
N LYS A 80 -18.27 4.33 -11.01
CA LYS A 80 -19.19 3.44 -10.30
C LYS A 80 -18.45 2.33 -9.56
N GLU A 81 -17.48 1.70 -10.20
CA GLU A 81 -16.67 0.66 -9.57
C GLU A 81 -15.75 1.26 -8.49
N TYR A 82 -15.15 2.42 -8.75
CA TYR A 82 -14.34 3.12 -7.76
C TYR A 82 -15.13 3.47 -6.49
N LEU A 83 -16.38 3.91 -6.63
CA LEU A 83 -17.22 4.27 -5.48
C LEU A 83 -17.57 3.08 -4.58
N ARG A 84 -17.45 1.84 -5.06
CA ARG A 84 -17.67 0.64 -4.24
C ARG A 84 -16.67 0.54 -3.10
N PHE A 85 -15.45 1.06 -3.27
CA PHE A 85 -14.45 1.11 -2.21
C PHE A 85 -14.87 1.92 -0.98
N PHE A 86 -15.96 2.69 -1.06
CA PHE A 86 -16.50 3.48 0.05
C PHE A 86 -17.78 2.91 0.66
N ASN A 87 -18.19 1.69 0.31
CA ASN A 87 -19.36 1.05 0.93
C ASN A 87 -19.22 0.91 2.45
N TRP A 88 -17.99 0.77 2.96
CA TRP A 88 -17.70 0.77 4.40
C TRP A 88 -18.23 2.02 5.11
N THR A 89 -18.35 3.17 4.45
CA THR A 89 -18.86 4.41 5.06
C THR A 89 -20.32 4.31 5.52
N ARG A 90 -21.06 3.30 5.04
CA ARG A 90 -22.43 2.99 5.48
C ARG A 90 -22.48 2.36 6.88
N TYR A 91 -21.40 1.68 7.28
CA TYR A 91 -21.34 0.89 8.50
C TYR A 91 -20.37 1.46 9.54
N TYR A 92 -19.38 2.24 9.09
CA TYR A 92 -18.33 2.80 9.96
C TYR A 92 -18.30 4.32 9.85
N ARG A 93 -18.05 4.98 10.97
CA ARG A 93 -17.84 6.43 11.05
C ARG A 93 -16.37 6.77 11.26
N LYS A 94 -15.93 7.85 10.61
CA LYS A 94 -14.64 8.46 10.89
C LYS A 94 -14.72 9.12 12.27
N GLU A 95 -14.03 8.57 13.26
CA GLU A 95 -13.93 9.23 14.55
C GLU A 95 -13.07 10.49 14.41
N SER A 96 -13.62 11.64 14.80
CA SER A 96 -12.87 12.90 14.87
C SER A 96 -11.86 12.78 15.99
N VAL A 97 -10.60 12.52 15.63
CA VAL A 97 -9.50 12.50 16.60
C VAL A 97 -9.24 13.94 17.06
N ILE A 98 -9.96 14.35 18.09
CA ILE A 98 -9.58 15.48 18.93
C ILE A 98 -8.36 14.99 19.72
N GLU A 99 -7.18 15.55 19.41
CA GLU A 99 -5.85 15.26 19.97
C GLU A 99 -5.60 13.85 20.57
N PRO A 100 -4.90 12.96 19.84
CA PRO A 100 -4.82 11.54 20.20
C PRO A 100 -3.94 11.22 21.42
N SER A 101 -2.98 12.05 21.80
CA SER A 101 -1.97 11.63 22.79
C SER A 101 -2.50 11.63 24.22
N GLU A 102 -3.10 12.72 24.68
CA GLU A 102 -3.54 12.85 26.08
C GLU A 102 -4.71 11.92 26.40
N ARG A 103 -5.71 11.83 25.50
CA ARG A 103 -6.85 10.92 25.70
C ARG A 103 -6.47 9.45 25.61
N ALA A 104 -5.53 9.07 24.73
CA ALA A 104 -5.11 7.68 24.63
C ALA A 104 -4.36 7.24 25.90
N ILE A 105 -3.50 8.09 26.46
CA ILE A 105 -2.76 7.78 27.70
C ILE A 105 -3.72 7.72 28.90
N CYS A 106 -4.65 8.67 29.02
CA CYS A 106 -5.68 8.61 30.06
C CYS A 106 -6.57 7.38 29.93
N LYS A 107 -6.96 6.99 28.70
CA LYS A 107 -7.74 5.78 28.48
C LYS A 107 -6.94 4.52 28.80
N LEU A 108 -5.65 4.50 28.50
CA LEU A 108 -4.76 3.40 28.88
C LEU A 108 -4.66 3.30 30.41
N CYS A 109 -4.51 4.41 31.11
CA CYS A 109 -4.51 4.46 32.58
C CYS A 109 -5.82 3.94 33.17
N GLU A 110 -6.96 4.37 32.63
CA GLU A 110 -8.28 3.85 33.01
C GLU A 110 -8.37 2.32 32.82
N LEU A 111 -7.90 1.81 31.68
CA LEU A 111 -7.89 0.37 31.39
C LEU A 111 -6.95 -0.39 32.34
N ALA A 112 -5.77 0.16 32.64
CA ALA A 112 -4.78 -0.43 33.54
C ALA A 112 -5.30 -0.54 34.99
N HIS A 113 -6.15 0.39 35.42
CA HIS A 113 -6.79 0.37 36.74
C HIS A 113 -8.15 -0.35 36.76
N SER A 114 -8.70 -0.72 35.60
CA SER A 114 -9.95 -1.47 35.51
C SER A 114 -9.74 -2.96 35.77
N LYS A 115 -10.79 -3.66 36.26
CA LYS A 115 -10.75 -5.12 36.38
C LYS A 115 -10.75 -5.76 34.99
N ILE A 116 -9.83 -6.70 34.75
CA ILE A 116 -9.79 -7.49 33.52
C ILE A 116 -11.12 -8.23 33.37
N LYS A 117 -11.80 -8.04 32.24
CA LYS A 117 -13.08 -8.68 31.97
C LYS A 117 -12.87 -10.16 31.62
N PRO A 118 -13.77 -11.07 32.05
CA PRO A 118 -13.73 -12.47 31.61
C PRO A 118 -13.72 -12.55 30.08
N GLY A 119 -12.84 -13.40 29.52
CA GLY A 119 -12.66 -13.54 28.07
C GLY A 119 -11.73 -12.51 27.42
N THR A 120 -11.07 -11.64 28.20
CA THR A 120 -10.01 -10.75 27.69
C THR A 120 -8.81 -11.58 27.24
N LEU A 121 -8.34 -11.33 26.02
CA LEU A 121 -7.12 -11.96 25.49
C LEU A 121 -5.91 -11.52 26.33
N THR A 122 -5.27 -12.47 27.01
CA THR A 122 -4.00 -12.24 27.70
C THR A 122 -2.85 -12.71 26.82
N ILE A 123 -1.94 -11.79 26.50
CA ILE A 123 -0.70 -12.08 25.76
C ILE A 123 0.43 -12.11 26.81
N PRO A 124 0.94 -13.31 27.18
CA PRO A 124 1.92 -13.43 28.27
C PRO A 124 3.29 -12.85 27.91
N ASP A 125 3.64 -12.87 26.62
CA ASP A 125 4.88 -12.32 26.10
C ASP A 125 4.61 -11.60 24.79
N ILE A 126 4.64 -10.27 24.87
CA ILE A 126 4.39 -9.39 23.72
C ILE A 126 5.49 -9.52 22.66
N HIS A 127 6.74 -9.75 23.07
CA HIS A 127 7.85 -9.87 22.15
C HIS A 127 7.71 -11.16 21.34
N ASN A 128 7.44 -12.29 21.98
CA ASN A 128 7.21 -13.56 21.27
C ASN A 128 5.97 -13.49 20.39
N TYR A 129 4.86 -12.92 20.89
CA TYR A 129 3.64 -12.77 20.10
C TYR A 129 3.85 -11.91 18.85
N TRP A 130 4.47 -10.73 19.00
CA TRP A 130 4.57 -9.75 17.94
C TRP A 130 5.80 -9.97 17.03
N VAL A 131 6.98 -10.20 17.61
CA VAL A 131 8.24 -10.29 16.85
C VAL A 131 8.43 -11.68 16.25
N LYS A 132 8.21 -12.74 17.05
CA LYS A 132 8.36 -14.13 16.55
C LYS A 132 7.09 -14.63 15.88
N GLY A 133 5.92 -14.31 16.44
CA GLY A 133 4.60 -14.71 15.94
C GLY A 133 4.05 -13.83 14.81
N GLY A 134 4.72 -12.70 14.50
CA GLY A 134 4.28 -11.74 13.47
C GLY A 134 4.37 -12.24 12.03
N GLN A 135 4.91 -13.44 11.77
CA GLN A 135 4.93 -14.09 10.45
C GLN A 135 5.40 -13.16 9.30
N CYS A 136 6.47 -12.39 9.55
CA CYS A 136 6.95 -11.38 8.61
C CYS A 136 7.61 -11.99 7.36
N ILE A 137 7.20 -11.54 6.18
CA ILE A 137 7.78 -11.93 4.90
C ILE A 137 8.89 -10.97 4.50
N LYS A 138 10.13 -11.45 4.52
CA LYS A 138 11.30 -10.67 4.10
C LYS A 138 11.28 -10.47 2.59
N ARG A 139 11.65 -9.25 2.14
CA ARG A 139 11.81 -8.88 0.72
C ARG A 139 10.56 -9.12 -0.14
N PHE A 140 9.38 -9.07 0.46
CA PHE A 140 8.11 -9.34 -0.25
C PHE A 140 7.94 -8.47 -1.50
N ALA A 141 8.12 -7.15 -1.37
CA ALA A 141 8.00 -6.21 -2.49
C ALA A 141 8.98 -6.54 -3.62
N TRP A 142 10.21 -6.94 -3.28
CA TRP A 142 11.21 -7.31 -4.29
C TRP A 142 10.79 -8.57 -5.06
N TRP A 143 10.38 -9.63 -4.36
CA TRP A 143 9.96 -10.87 -5.02
C TRP A 143 8.68 -10.68 -5.85
N LYS A 144 7.67 -10.00 -5.32
CA LYS A 144 6.38 -9.81 -5.99
C LYS A 144 6.43 -8.80 -7.12
N LEU A 145 7.01 -7.62 -6.89
CA LEU A 145 6.90 -6.50 -7.81
C LEU A 145 8.10 -6.39 -8.75
N ILE A 146 9.28 -6.90 -8.36
CA ILE A 146 10.55 -6.66 -9.08
C ILE A 146 11.07 -7.93 -9.75
N ALA A 147 11.14 -9.06 -9.04
CA ALA A 147 11.77 -10.29 -9.54
C ALA A 147 11.00 -10.95 -10.70
N ASN A 148 9.67 -10.79 -10.74
CA ASN A 148 8.88 -11.21 -11.91
C ASN A 148 9.25 -10.38 -13.15
N ARG A 149 9.58 -9.10 -12.99
CA ARG A 149 10.02 -8.23 -14.10
C ARG A 149 11.39 -8.62 -14.63
N SER A 150 12.34 -9.01 -13.78
CA SER A 150 13.66 -9.46 -14.23
C SER A 150 13.57 -10.76 -15.04
N LYS A 151 12.70 -11.69 -14.63
CA LYS A 151 12.43 -12.92 -15.41
C LYS A 151 11.72 -12.65 -16.73
N ILE A 152 10.78 -11.70 -16.77
CA ILE A 152 10.13 -11.26 -18.01
C ILE A 152 11.16 -10.63 -18.95
N LYS A 153 12.00 -9.71 -18.45
CA LYS A 153 13.09 -9.11 -19.23
C LYS A 153 14.06 -10.16 -19.78
N GLU A 154 14.46 -11.14 -18.99
CA GLU A 154 15.33 -12.23 -19.43
C GLU A 154 14.66 -13.10 -20.51
N LYS A 155 13.36 -13.42 -20.34
CA LYS A 155 12.59 -14.20 -21.31
C LYS A 155 12.33 -13.44 -22.61
N GLU A 156 12.08 -12.13 -22.56
CA GLU A 156 11.89 -11.26 -23.73
C GLU A 156 13.20 -11.00 -24.47
N LEU A 157 14.32 -10.81 -23.74
CA LEU A 157 15.65 -10.66 -24.32
C LEU A 157 16.13 -11.94 -25.02
N ASN A 158 15.69 -13.10 -24.55
CA ASN A 158 15.98 -14.41 -25.15
C ASN A 158 15.06 -14.76 -26.33
N ASN A 159 13.98 -14.00 -26.57
CA ASN A 159 12.97 -14.27 -27.61
C ASN A 159 12.95 -13.20 -28.73
N LYS A 160 14.14 -12.72 -29.14
CA LYS A 160 14.29 -11.50 -29.95
C LYS A 160 13.49 -11.49 -31.26
N ASN A 161 12.57 -10.52 -31.35
CA ASN A 161 12.30 -9.76 -32.57
C ASN A 161 12.88 -8.33 -32.34
N PRO A 162 13.86 -7.85 -33.14
CA PRO A 162 14.62 -6.62 -32.89
C PRO A 162 13.82 -5.31 -32.88
N GLN A 163 12.55 -5.33 -33.31
CA GLN A 163 11.64 -4.19 -33.19
C GLN A 163 11.15 -3.96 -31.75
N ILE A 164 11.09 -5.00 -30.91
CA ILE A 164 10.59 -4.90 -29.53
C ILE A 164 11.64 -4.27 -28.58
N SER A 165 12.93 -4.43 -28.87
CA SER A 165 14.01 -3.81 -28.09
C SER A 165 14.03 -2.28 -28.19
N LEU A 166 13.62 -1.70 -29.33
CA LEU A 166 13.55 -0.24 -29.49
C LEU A 166 12.38 0.37 -28.72
N LEU A 167 11.22 -0.31 -28.69
CA LEU A 167 10.05 0.16 -27.92
C LEU A 167 10.30 0.21 -26.40
N LEU A 168 11.25 -0.59 -25.89
CA LEU A 168 11.58 -0.69 -24.46
C LEU A 168 12.67 0.29 -23.98
N GLU A 169 13.57 0.73 -24.87
CA GLU A 169 14.57 1.76 -24.57
C GLU A 169 13.98 3.18 -24.68
N GLU A 170 13.00 3.38 -25.56
CA GLU A 170 12.21 4.62 -25.61
C GLU A 170 11.44 4.85 -24.30
N ASP A 171 10.86 3.81 -23.69
CA ASP A 171 10.11 3.92 -22.42
C ASP A 171 10.98 4.33 -21.21
N LEU A 172 12.28 4.05 -21.21
CA LEU A 172 13.21 4.43 -20.13
C LEU A 172 13.84 5.81 -20.33
N THR A 173 14.10 6.20 -21.59
CA THR A 173 14.66 7.52 -21.92
C THR A 173 13.59 8.62 -21.95
N GLN A 174 12.34 8.29 -22.30
CA GLN A 174 11.20 9.19 -22.14
C GLN A 174 10.83 9.36 -20.64
N PHE A 175 11.16 8.36 -19.81
CA PHE A 175 11.06 8.41 -18.35
C PHE A 175 12.04 9.42 -17.72
N GLU A 176 13.26 9.59 -18.25
CA GLU A 176 14.25 10.55 -17.73
C GLU A 176 14.03 12.00 -18.22
N ASN A 177 13.38 12.19 -19.38
CA ASN A 177 13.19 13.52 -19.99
C ASN A 177 11.85 14.21 -19.67
N PHE A 178 10.99 13.64 -18.82
CA PHE A 178 9.67 14.21 -18.49
C PHE A 178 9.70 15.20 -17.32
N TYR A 179 10.76 16.01 -17.26
CA TYR A 179 10.79 17.26 -16.48
C TYR A 179 10.36 18.39 -17.41
N LEU A 180 9.14 18.92 -17.22
CA LEU A 180 8.51 20.13 -17.80
C LEU A 180 7.31 19.87 -18.74
N SER A 181 6.09 19.87 -18.17
CA SER A 181 4.85 20.54 -18.66
C SER A 181 3.57 19.88 -18.11
N PRO A 182 2.41 20.59 -18.05
CA PRO A 182 1.32 20.27 -17.12
C PRO A 182 0.15 19.47 -17.73
N LEU A 183 -0.54 18.73 -16.85
CA LEU A 183 -1.93 18.21 -16.88
C LEU A 183 -2.12 16.67 -16.92
N ASN A 184 -2.68 16.18 -15.80
CA ASN A 184 -3.58 15.04 -15.58
C ASN A 184 -3.22 13.60 -15.97
N ILE A 185 -2.13 13.32 -16.69
CA ILE A 185 -1.61 11.94 -16.84
C ILE A 185 -0.44 11.66 -15.88
N PHE A 186 0.13 12.73 -15.30
CA PHE A 186 1.31 12.70 -14.43
C PHE A 186 1.13 11.92 -13.11
N CYS A 187 -0.07 11.77 -12.54
CA CYS A 187 -0.23 11.20 -11.19
C CYS A 187 0.01 9.69 -11.11
N ILE A 188 -0.36 8.94 -12.15
CA ILE A 188 -0.20 7.47 -12.14
C ILE A 188 1.25 7.12 -12.43
N LEU A 189 1.88 7.81 -13.39
CA LEU A 189 3.28 7.61 -13.71
C LEU A 189 4.22 8.11 -12.61
N THR A 190 3.91 9.21 -11.91
CA THR A 190 4.72 9.64 -10.75
C THR A 190 4.59 8.71 -9.56
N GLN A 191 3.46 8.04 -9.34
CA GLN A 191 3.32 7.03 -8.29
C GLN A 191 3.96 5.68 -8.67
N ILE A 192 3.95 5.29 -9.95
CA ILE A 192 4.70 4.12 -10.45
C ILE A 192 6.21 4.40 -10.47
N PHE A 193 6.62 5.62 -10.84
CA PHE A 193 7.98 6.10 -10.64
C PHE A 193 8.34 6.13 -9.17
N CYS A 194 7.44 6.56 -8.28
CA CYS A 194 7.66 6.46 -6.84
C CYS A 194 7.76 5.00 -6.40
N LEU A 195 6.98 4.07 -6.94
CA LEU A 195 7.12 2.63 -6.68
C LEU A 195 8.49 2.09 -7.11
N ILE A 196 8.97 2.49 -8.28
CA ILE A 196 10.25 2.06 -8.84
C ILE A 196 11.43 2.76 -8.13
N CYS A 197 11.33 4.06 -7.87
CA CYS A 197 12.31 4.87 -7.14
C CYS A 197 12.34 4.57 -5.65
N PHE A 198 11.19 4.32 -5.00
CA PHE A 198 11.10 3.86 -3.61
C PHE A 198 11.62 2.44 -3.50
N ALA A 199 11.34 1.54 -4.45
CA ALA A 199 12.02 0.25 -4.52
C ALA A 199 13.54 0.40 -4.67
N ARG A 200 14.01 1.36 -5.47
CA ARG A 200 15.45 1.70 -5.60
C ARG A 200 16.03 2.38 -4.35
N HIS A 201 15.25 3.17 -3.62
CA HIS A 201 15.65 3.92 -2.42
C HIS A 201 15.66 3.02 -1.16
N MET A 202 14.71 2.10 -1.05
CA MET A 202 14.69 1.04 -0.02
C MET A 202 15.85 0.04 -0.21
N LEU A 203 16.42 -0.05 -1.41
CA LEU A 203 17.67 -0.78 -1.66
C LEU A 203 18.93 0.04 -1.28
N ARG A 204 18.83 1.38 -1.16
CA ARG A 204 19.93 2.29 -0.77
C ARG A 204 20.06 2.50 0.74
N TYR A 205 18.98 2.35 1.52
CA TYR A 205 19.06 2.28 2.99
C TYR A 205 19.57 0.90 3.42
N ARG A 206 20.86 0.68 3.15
CA ARG A 206 21.62 -0.49 3.56
C ARG A 206 23.00 -0.02 4.04
N SER A 207 23.02 0.45 5.28
CA SER A 207 24.13 0.38 6.23
C SER A 207 23.51 0.19 7.61
#